data_AF-A0A7T0KK44-F1
#
_entry.id   AF-A0A7T0KK44-F1
#
_cell.length_a   1.000
_cell.length_b   1.000
_cell.length_c   1.000
_cell.angle_alpha   90.00
_cell.angle_beta   90.00
_cell.angle_gamma   90.00
#
_symmetry.space_group_name_H-M   'P 1'
#
loop_
_entity.id
_entity.type
_entity.pdbx_description
1 polymer ?
#
loop_
_entity_poly.entity_id
_entity_poly.type
_entity_poly.pdbx_seq_one_letter_code
_entity_poly.pdbx_strand_id
1 'polypeptide(L)'
;MTTTREAPRIFFADLIPIETPDRLSDLQGPKSGYLDLPISVYWGPTSRLPINTDNDLICAYQEVIYRGTKEELCEFLNEEHLRRLWHLIHPSDRVRNLWESKFPELADVSR
;
A
#
# COMPACT_ATOMS: atom_id res chain seq x y z
N MET A 1 45.33 -6.27 -12.85
CA MET A 1 44.50 -6.78 -11.73
C MET A 1 43.06 -6.44 -12.04
N THR A 2 42.28 -7.40 -12.51
CA THR A 2 40.85 -7.22 -12.80
C THR A 2 40.08 -7.54 -11.53
N THR A 3 39.57 -6.51 -10.85
CA THR A 3 38.65 -6.68 -9.73
C THR A 3 37.33 -7.21 -10.27
N THR A 4 37.03 -8.48 -10.04
CA THR A 4 35.69 -9.05 -10.25
C THR A 4 34.71 -8.27 -9.36
N ARG A 5 33.85 -7.46 -9.98
CA ARG A 5 32.76 -6.77 -9.26
C ARG A 5 31.73 -7.85 -8.90
N GLU A 6 31.68 -8.25 -7.63
CA GLU A 6 30.59 -9.09 -7.14
C GLU A 6 29.26 -8.41 -7.45
N ALA A 7 28.35 -9.17 -8.07
CA ALA A 7 26.99 -8.69 -8.28
C ALA A 7 26.32 -8.49 -6.91
N PRO A 8 25.55 -7.40 -6.72
CA PRO A 8 24.87 -7.15 -5.45
C PRO A 8 23.90 -8.29 -5.14
N ARG A 9 23.80 -8.67 -3.86
CA ARG A 9 22.76 -9.60 -3.39
C ARG A 9 21.41 -8.90 -3.49
N ILE A 10 20.48 -9.52 -4.21
CA ILE A 10 19.11 -9.04 -4.38
C ILE A 10 18.19 -10.04 -3.69
N PHE A 11 17.30 -9.57 -2.81
CA PHE A 11 16.27 -10.41 -2.24
C PHE A 11 15.07 -10.47 -3.19
N PHE A 12 14.32 -11.57 -3.17
CA PHE A 12 13.10 -11.67 -3.97
C PHE A 12 12.13 -10.50 -3.70
N ALA A 13 12.05 -10.06 -2.44
CA ALA A 13 11.26 -8.91 -2.03
C ALA A 13 11.65 -7.60 -2.72
N ASP A 14 12.87 -7.47 -3.26
CA ASP A 14 13.32 -6.27 -4.00
C ASP A 14 12.80 -6.25 -5.44
N LEU A 15 12.41 -7.41 -5.98
CA LEU A 15 11.95 -7.57 -7.36
C LEU A 15 10.45 -7.37 -7.52
N ILE A 16 9.69 -7.40 -6.41
CA ILE A 16 8.24 -7.18 -6.44
C ILE A 16 8.00 -5.69 -6.71
N PRO A 17 7.30 -5.28 -7.79
CA PRO A 17 6.94 -3.89 -7.98
C PRO A 17 6.03 -3.40 -6.85
N ILE A 18 6.32 -2.21 -6.33
CA ILE A 18 5.45 -1.51 -5.37
C ILE A 18 5.07 -0.21 -6.06
N GLU A 19 3.76 0.03 -6.17
CA GLU A 19 3.21 1.21 -6.82
C GLU A 19 2.87 2.31 -5.81
N THR A 20 2.70 3.52 -6.32
CA THR A 20 2.19 4.68 -5.56
C THR A 20 1.22 5.47 -6.45
N PRO A 21 0.17 6.11 -5.89
CA PRO A 21 -0.63 7.06 -6.66
C PRO A 21 0.23 8.26 -7.07
N ASP A 22 -0.19 9.08 -8.03
CA ASP A 22 0.56 10.30 -8.35
C ASP A 22 0.47 11.31 -7.20
N ARG A 23 -0.73 11.44 -6.61
CA ARG A 23 -1.02 12.30 -5.46
C ARG A 23 -1.89 11.55 -4.46
N LEU A 24 -1.76 11.87 -3.16
CA LEU A 24 -2.70 11.35 -2.16
C LEU A 24 -4.15 11.75 -2.43
N SER A 25 -4.37 12.93 -3.02
CA SER A 25 -5.69 13.40 -3.43
C SER A 25 -6.35 12.56 -4.53
N ASP A 26 -5.62 11.68 -5.19
CA ASP A 26 -6.17 10.79 -6.21
C ASP A 26 -6.83 9.54 -5.59
N LEU A 27 -6.66 9.34 -4.28
CA LEU A 27 -7.23 8.23 -3.52
C LEU A 27 -8.69 8.52 -3.17
N GLN A 28 -9.59 8.06 -4.04
CA GLN A 28 -11.03 8.36 -4.03
C GLN A 28 -11.90 7.16 -3.64
N GLY A 29 -11.30 6.14 -3.04
CA GLY A 29 -11.99 4.95 -2.58
C GLY A 29 -13.08 5.23 -1.54
N PRO A 30 -14.00 4.27 -1.34
CA PRO A 30 -15.18 4.47 -0.51
C PRO A 30 -14.80 4.70 0.96
N LYS A 31 -15.58 5.58 1.63
CA LYS A 31 -15.41 5.90 3.05
C LYS A 31 -16.14 4.93 4.00
N SER A 32 -16.99 4.05 3.49
CA SER A 32 -17.76 3.10 4.32
C SER A 32 -18.39 2.01 3.45
N GLY A 33 -18.80 0.91 4.07
CA GLY A 33 -19.45 -0.20 3.38
C GLY A 33 -18.48 -1.34 3.09
N TYR A 34 -18.23 -1.63 1.81
CA TYR A 34 -17.41 -2.76 1.38
C TYR A 34 -16.47 -2.37 0.24
N LEU A 35 -15.32 -3.05 0.17
CA LEU A 35 -14.44 -3.09 -0.99
C LEU A 35 -14.63 -4.43 -1.70
N ASP A 36 -14.99 -4.40 -2.98
CA ASP A 36 -15.05 -5.58 -3.83
C ASP A 36 -13.70 -5.72 -4.56
N LEU A 37 -12.73 -6.36 -3.88
CA LEU A 37 -11.37 -6.44 -4.40
C LEU A 37 -11.27 -7.47 -5.55
N PRO A 38 -10.54 -7.15 -6.63
CA PRO A 38 -10.28 -8.11 -7.68
C PRO A 38 -9.31 -9.21 -7.21
N ILE A 39 -9.33 -10.33 -7.90
CA ILE A 39 -8.41 -11.45 -7.64
C ILE A 39 -6.94 -11.08 -7.90
N SER A 40 -6.63 -9.98 -8.60
CA SER A 40 -5.26 -9.44 -8.66
C SER A 40 -4.76 -8.98 -7.29
N VAL A 41 -5.65 -8.42 -6.48
CA VAL A 41 -5.34 -7.76 -5.22
C VAL A 41 -5.55 -8.68 -4.02
N TYR A 42 -6.62 -9.48 -3.97
CA TYR A 42 -6.92 -10.28 -2.79
C TYR A 42 -7.29 -11.73 -3.11
N TRP A 43 -6.60 -12.68 -2.48
CA TRP A 43 -6.73 -14.13 -2.73
C TRP A 43 -7.38 -14.89 -1.57
N GLY A 44 -8.01 -14.18 -0.64
CA GLY A 44 -8.75 -14.80 0.46
C GLY A 44 -10.10 -15.37 0.03
N PRO A 45 -10.82 -16.03 0.96
CA PRO A 45 -12.04 -16.77 0.65
C PRO A 45 -13.22 -15.90 0.21
N THR A 46 -13.23 -14.60 0.55
CA THR A 46 -14.27 -13.64 0.15
C THR A 46 -13.62 -12.30 -0.14
N SER A 47 -13.67 -11.86 -1.39
CA SER A 47 -13.03 -10.63 -1.84
C SER A 47 -13.82 -9.36 -1.56
N ARG A 48 -15.05 -9.49 -1.06
CA ARG A 48 -15.88 -8.41 -0.54
C ARG A 48 -15.54 -8.15 0.92
N LEU A 49 -14.63 -7.22 1.16
CA LEU A 49 -14.15 -6.89 2.51
C LEU A 49 -14.97 -5.74 3.11
N PRO A 50 -15.44 -5.84 4.36
CA PRO A 50 -16.05 -4.70 5.04
C PRO A 50 -15.01 -3.60 5.27
N ILE A 51 -15.47 -2.36 5.39
CA ILE A 51 -14.66 -1.21 5.81
C ILE A 51 -15.41 -0.41 6.88
N ASN A 52 -15.90 -1.14 7.89
CA ASN A 52 -16.75 -0.58 8.94
C ASN A 52 -15.97 -0.21 10.20
N THR A 53 -14.80 -0.81 10.39
CA THR A 53 -13.90 -0.54 11.52
C THR A 53 -12.49 -0.21 11.02
N ASP A 54 -11.69 0.40 11.89
CA ASP A 54 -10.28 0.68 11.59
C ASP A 54 -9.50 -0.60 11.32
N ASN A 55 -9.80 -1.69 12.03
CA ASN A 55 -9.15 -2.97 11.80
C ASN A 55 -9.51 -3.55 10.43
N ASP A 56 -10.77 -3.44 10.01
CA ASP A 56 -11.18 -3.88 8.67
C ASP A 56 -10.46 -3.07 7.58
N LEU A 57 -10.39 -1.74 7.75
CA LEU A 57 -9.68 -0.84 6.84
C LEU A 57 -8.19 -1.18 6.76
N ILE A 58 -7.52 -1.39 7.90
CA ILE A 58 -6.09 -1.73 7.94
C ILE A 58 -5.84 -3.01 7.14
N CYS A 59 -6.60 -4.08 7.39
CA CYS A 59 -6.43 -5.34 6.68
C CYS A 59 -6.65 -5.19 5.17
N ALA A 60 -7.72 -4.51 4.76
CA ALA A 60 -8.01 -4.32 3.33
C ALA A 60 -6.95 -3.43 2.65
N TYR A 61 -6.53 -2.34 3.30
CA TYR A 61 -5.54 -1.41 2.74
C TYR A 61 -4.17 -2.04 2.62
N GLN A 62 -3.77 -2.92 3.54
CA GLN A 62 -2.53 -3.68 3.41
C GLN A 62 -2.49 -4.46 2.09
N GLU A 63 -3.54 -5.22 1.78
CA GLU A 63 -3.60 -6.01 0.56
C GLU A 63 -3.53 -5.14 -0.70
N VAL A 64 -4.26 -4.02 -0.71
CA VAL A 64 -4.24 -3.05 -1.81
C VAL A 64 -2.86 -2.39 -1.96
N ILE A 65 -2.21 -1.96 -0.89
CA ILE A 65 -0.89 -1.31 -0.94
C ILE A 65 0.19 -2.26 -1.48
N TYR A 66 0.14 -3.54 -1.12
CA TYR A 66 1.15 -4.51 -1.52
C TYR A 66 0.99 -5.03 -2.95
N ARG A 67 -0.22 -5.00 -3.50
CA ARG A 67 -0.56 -5.74 -4.74
C ARG A 67 -1.25 -4.90 -5.80
N GLY A 68 -1.81 -3.76 -5.44
CA GLY A 68 -2.59 -2.92 -6.33
C GLY A 68 -1.73 -2.21 -7.38
N THR A 69 -2.25 -2.09 -8.60
CA THR A 69 -1.75 -1.11 -9.56
C THR A 69 -2.08 0.30 -9.12
N LYS A 70 -1.45 1.30 -9.73
CA LYS A 70 -1.75 2.71 -9.46
C LYS A 70 -3.26 3.02 -9.53
N GLU A 71 -3.95 2.49 -10.53
CA GLU A 71 -5.39 2.68 -10.72
C GLU A 71 -6.18 2.04 -9.59
N GLU A 72 -5.85 0.80 -9.21
CA GLU A 72 -6.48 0.08 -8.10
C GLU A 72 -6.21 0.78 -6.75
N LEU A 73 -5.02 1.37 -6.55
CA LEU A 73 -4.72 2.19 -5.37
C LEU A 73 -5.68 3.39 -5.30
N CYS A 74 -5.85 4.12 -6.40
CA CYS A 74 -6.74 5.28 -6.47
C CYS A 74 -8.23 4.90 -6.31
N GLU A 75 -8.62 3.72 -6.78
CA GLU A 75 -9.99 3.19 -6.69
C GLU A 75 -10.35 2.70 -5.29
N PHE A 76 -9.43 2.03 -4.58
CA PHE A 76 -9.77 1.34 -3.33
C PHE A 76 -9.32 2.08 -2.06
N LEU A 77 -8.26 2.88 -2.13
CA LEU A 77 -7.79 3.66 -0.99
C LEU A 77 -8.50 5.01 -0.92
N ASN A 78 -8.74 5.49 0.29
CA ASN A 78 -9.25 6.83 0.54
C ASN A 78 -8.18 7.67 1.26
N GLU A 79 -7.94 8.89 0.80
CA GLU A 79 -6.91 9.78 1.35
C GLU A 79 -7.06 9.99 2.87
N GLU A 80 -8.25 10.35 3.34
CA GLU A 80 -8.49 10.67 4.75
C GLU A 80 -8.27 9.45 5.65
N HIS A 81 -8.75 8.29 5.21
CA HIS A 81 -8.54 7.04 5.93
C HIS A 81 -7.08 6.63 5.93
N LEU A 82 -6.40 6.74 4.79
CA LEU A 82 -5.00 6.37 4.69
C LEU A 82 -4.16 7.24 5.63
N ARG A 83 -4.30 8.57 5.58
CA ARG A 83 -3.60 9.49 6.49
C ARG A 83 -3.87 9.17 7.96
N ARG A 84 -5.12 8.87 8.31
CA ARG A 84 -5.51 8.55 9.68
C ARG A 84 -4.93 7.23 10.16
N LEU A 85 -4.86 6.21 9.30
CA LEU A 85 -4.50 4.84 9.66
C LEU A 85 -3.06 4.46 9.31
N TRP A 86 -2.31 5.30 8.59
CA TRP A 86 -0.99 4.97 8.08
C TRP A 86 0.00 4.50 9.16
N HIS A 87 -0.07 5.06 10.37
CA HIS A 87 0.77 4.65 11.50
C HIS A 87 0.42 3.26 12.06
N LEU A 88 -0.81 2.78 11.83
CA LEU A 88 -1.31 1.47 12.25
C LEU A 88 -1.19 0.42 11.15
N ILE A 89 -1.23 0.84 9.89
CA ILE A 89 -0.81 0.02 8.77
C ILE A 89 0.69 -0.14 8.96
N HIS A 90 1.17 -1.33 9.28
CA HIS A 90 2.60 -1.60 9.44
C HIS A 90 3.19 -2.16 8.13
N PRO A 91 3.45 -1.32 7.09
CA PRO A 91 4.08 -1.79 5.88
C PRO A 91 5.55 -2.17 6.16
N SER A 92 6.11 -2.97 5.26
CA SER A 92 7.54 -3.23 5.23
C SER A 92 8.32 -1.93 5.03
N ASP A 93 9.57 -1.87 5.50
CA ASP A 93 10.41 -0.68 5.39
C ASP A 93 10.53 -0.18 3.94
N ARG A 94 10.53 -1.08 2.95
CA ARG A 94 10.59 -0.72 1.54
C ARG A 94 9.35 0.06 1.08
N VAL A 95 8.17 -0.43 1.43
CA VAL A 95 6.89 0.25 1.13
C VAL A 95 6.82 1.57 1.90
N ARG A 96 7.14 1.54 3.21
CA ARG A 96 7.16 2.74 4.06
C ARG A 96 8.03 3.83 3.47
N ASN A 97 9.30 3.51 3.19
CA ASN A 97 10.27 4.46 2.64
C ASN A 97 9.81 5.02 1.29
N LEU A 98 9.28 4.18 0.40
CA LEU A 98 8.79 4.63 -0.91
C LEU A 98 7.62 5.61 -0.77
N TRP A 99 6.61 5.26 0.02
CA TRP A 99 5.42 6.08 0.22
C TRP A 99 5.71 7.37 0.99
N GLU A 100 6.43 7.28 2.10
CA GLU A 100 6.77 8.45 2.94
C GLU A 100 7.76 9.40 2.25
N SER A 101 8.64 8.90 1.37
CA SER A 101 9.50 9.77 0.55
C SER A 101 8.71 10.56 -0.50
N LYS A 102 7.63 9.97 -1.03
CA LYS A 102 6.76 10.62 -2.03
C LYS A 102 5.71 11.53 -1.38
N PHE A 103 5.25 11.16 -0.18
CA PHE A 103 4.18 11.83 0.56
C PHE A 103 4.67 12.14 1.99
N PRO A 104 5.34 13.29 2.20
CA PRO A 104 5.86 13.68 3.50
C PRO A 104 4.80 13.73 4.59
N GLU A 105 3.53 13.97 4.24
CA GLU A 105 2.45 14.02 5.21
C GLU A 105 2.12 12.66 5.84
N LEU A 106 2.47 11.55 5.17
CA LEU A 106 2.41 10.21 5.76
C LEU A 106 3.54 9.98 6.77
N ALA A 107 4.72 10.55 6.51
CA ALA A 107 5.83 10.49 7.46
C ALA A 107 5.51 11.26 8.75
N ASP A 108 4.80 12.39 8.64
CA ASP A 108 4.45 13.22 9.79
C ASP A 108 3.47 12.53 10.75
N VAL A 109 2.55 11.70 10.24
CA VAL A 109 1.61 10.93 11.07
C VAL A 109 2.19 9.61 11.59
N SER A 110 3.31 9.15 11.03
CA SER A 110 4.04 7.95 11.47
C SER A 110 5.01 8.19 12.64
N ARG A 111 5.23 9.45 13.05
CA ARG A 111 6.17 9.80 14.12
C ARG A 111 5.67 9.49 15.52
#